data_AF-A0A1I9G8P4-F1
#
_entry.id   AF-A0A1I9G8P4-F1
#
_cell.length_a   1.000
_cell.length_b   1.000
_cell.length_c   1.000
_cell.angle_alpha   90.00
_cell.angle_beta   90.00
_cell.angle_gamma   90.00
#
_symmetry.space_group_name_H-M   'P 1'
#
loop_
_entity.id
_entity.type
_entity.pdbx_description
1 polymer ?
#
loop_
_entity_poly.entity_id
_entity_poly.type
_entity_poly.pdbx_seq_one_letter_code
_entity_poly.pdbx_strand_id
1 'polypeptide(L)'
;DDYIHASYVTISSDLTYICAQGPLLNTIQDFWIMAIQEETNVILQLCQQKENDREQCSDYLPNETAGWKEYGAVRVRITEPTSGIVTLKKVTRTKIEASYSDKIQKVVHIAYAGWPDHFVPDSASTCREIYSMLHKYYGRKPIIVHCSAGIGRFY
;
A
#
# COMPACT_ATOMS: atom_id res chain seq x y z
N ASP A 1 7.58 17.20 12.61
CA ASP A 1 6.37 17.61 11.87
C ASP A 1 5.80 16.35 11.26
N ASP A 2 5.06 15.62 12.11
CA ASP A 2 4.76 14.20 11.94
C ASP A 2 3.34 14.04 11.39
N TYR A 3 3.07 14.65 10.23
CA TYR A 3 1.73 14.70 9.66
C TYR A 3 1.64 13.85 8.40
N ILE A 4 0.84 12.78 8.47
CA ILE A 4 0.40 12.02 7.30
C ILE A 4 -1.09 12.26 7.08
N HIS A 5 -1.48 12.56 5.83
CA HIS A 5 -2.88 12.63 5.44
C HIS A 5 -3.45 11.20 5.36
N ALA A 6 -4.06 10.73 6.45
CA ALA A 6 -4.75 9.46 6.52
C ALA A 6 -6.13 9.60 7.18
N SER A 7 -7.11 8.78 6.77
CA SER A 7 -8.46 8.77 7.30
C SER A 7 -8.95 7.33 7.51
N TYR A 8 -9.55 7.06 8.68
CA TYR A 8 -10.17 5.76 8.96
C TYR A 8 -11.55 5.68 8.30
N VAL A 9 -11.81 4.57 7.61
CA VAL A 9 -13.10 4.23 7.05
C VAL A 9 -13.51 2.87 7.59
N THR A 10 -14.46 2.86 8.53
CA THR A 10 -15.01 1.63 9.12
C THR A 10 -16.24 1.21 8.33
N ILE A 11 -16.16 0.05 7.66
CA ILE A 11 -17.28 -0.52 6.88
C ILE A 11 -18.14 -1.43 7.75
N SER A 12 -17.51 -2.13 8.70
CA SER A 12 -18.17 -2.93 9.73
C SER A 12 -17.27 -3.02 10.97
N SER A 13 -17.75 -3.60 12.06
CA SER A 13 -16.96 -3.80 13.29
C SER A 13 -15.63 -4.50 13.07
N ASP A 14 -15.52 -5.25 11.97
CA ASP A 14 -14.40 -6.14 11.68
C ASP A 14 -13.54 -5.67 10.50
N LEU A 15 -13.98 -4.63 9.78
CA LEU A 15 -13.35 -4.16 8.56
C LEU A 15 -13.12 -2.65 8.62
N THR A 16 -11.86 -2.29 8.81
CA THR A 16 -11.39 -0.91 8.84
C THR A 16 -10.36 -0.69 7.76
N TYR A 17 -10.54 0.38 6.99
CA TYR A 17 -9.57 0.87 6.02
C TYR A 17 -8.90 2.13 6.56
N ILE A 18 -7.63 2.31 6.23
CA ILE A 18 -6.88 3.55 6.42
C ILE A 18 -6.58 4.08 5.03
N CYS A 19 -7.35 5.09 4.62
CA CYS A 19 -7.17 5.75 3.34
C CYS A 19 -6.09 6.81 3.51
N ALA A 20 -4.94 6.62 2.87
CA ALA A 20 -3.77 7.50 2.99
C ALA A 20 -3.39 8.14 1.65
N GLN A 21 -2.69 9.26 1.71
CA GLN A 21 -1.96 9.78 0.58
C GLN A 21 -0.76 8.87 0.24
N GLY A 22 -0.41 8.79 -1.04
CA GLY A 22 0.83 8.18 -1.50
C GLY A 22 2.04 8.80 -0.79
N PRO A 23 2.99 7.99 -0.28
CA PRO A 23 4.16 8.51 0.40
C PRO A 23 4.98 9.44 -0.49
N LEU A 24 5.38 10.59 0.05
CA LEU A 24 6.36 11.49 -0.53
C LEU A 24 7.73 11.16 0.04
N LEU A 25 8.81 11.58 -0.63
CA LEU A 25 10.19 11.30 -0.20
C LEU A 25 10.43 11.59 1.30
N ASN A 26 9.86 12.68 1.82
CA ASN A 26 10.00 13.09 3.21
C ASN A 26 9.00 12.43 4.18
N THR A 27 7.99 11.69 3.70
CA THR A 27 6.95 11.03 4.53
C THR A 27 6.96 9.50 4.44
N ILE A 28 7.92 8.91 3.72
CA ILE A 28 8.07 7.44 3.65
C ILE A 28 8.24 6.83 5.04
N GLN A 29 9.04 7.46 5.89
CA GLN A 29 9.25 7.00 7.27
C GLN A 29 7.92 6.93 8.02
N ASP A 30 7.15 8.02 8.00
CA ASP A 30 5.90 8.14 8.75
C ASP A 30 4.85 7.15 8.26
N PHE A 31 4.77 6.93 6.93
CA PHE A 31 3.90 5.92 6.34
C PHE A 31 4.20 4.52 6.87
N TRP A 32 5.47 4.14 6.97
CA TRP A 32 5.84 2.83 7.50
C TRP A 32 5.69 2.74 9.02
N ILE A 33 5.94 3.81 9.76
CA ILE A 33 5.65 3.85 11.20
C ILE A 33 4.16 3.60 11.43
N MET A 34 3.28 4.28 10.70
CA MET A 34 1.83 4.05 10.73
C MET A 34 1.48 2.59 10.41
N ALA A 35 2.05 2.03 9.34
CA ALA A 35 1.81 0.64 8.96
C ALA A 35 2.20 -0.37 10.05
N ILE A 36 3.31 -0.12 10.75
CA ILE A 36 3.78 -0.98 11.84
C ILE A 36 2.96 -0.78 13.12
N GLN A 37 2.57 0.45 13.44
CA GLN A 37 1.76 0.78 14.62
C GLN A 37 0.36 0.19 14.54
N GLU A 38 -0.25 0.25 13.36
CA GLU A 38 -1.58 -0.31 13.08
C GLU A 38 -1.55 -1.83 12.86
N GLU A 39 -0.37 -2.45 12.93
CA GLU A 39 -0.16 -3.88 12.70
C GLU A 39 -0.79 -4.35 11.37
N THR A 40 -0.68 -3.52 10.33
CA THR A 40 -1.32 -3.83 9.05
C THR A 40 -0.66 -5.02 8.39
N ASN A 41 -1.49 -5.94 7.89
CA ASN A 41 -1.00 -7.11 7.15
C ASN A 41 -0.99 -6.88 5.64
N VAL A 42 -1.70 -5.86 5.15
CA VAL A 42 -1.90 -5.65 3.71
C VAL A 42 -2.02 -4.17 3.37
N ILE A 43 -1.26 -3.76 2.36
CA ILE A 43 -1.28 -2.41 1.78
C ILE A 43 -1.76 -2.53 0.33
N LEU A 44 -2.77 -1.74 -0.04
CA LEU A 44 -3.23 -1.58 -1.40
C LEU A 44 -2.74 -0.25 -1.97
N GLN A 45 -1.91 -0.32 -3.02
CA GLN A 45 -1.53 0.83 -3.82
C GLN A 45 -2.41 0.91 -5.05
N LEU A 46 -3.15 2.02 -5.18
CA LEU A 46 -4.05 2.24 -6.31
C LEU A 46 -3.49 3.17 -7.38
N CYS A 47 -2.37 3.86 -7.15
CA CYS A 47 -1.79 4.83 -8.09
C CYS A 47 -0.44 4.39 -8.67
N GLN A 48 -0.05 4.98 -9.80
CA GLN A 48 1.31 4.87 -10.33
C GLN A 48 2.26 5.84 -9.62
N GLN A 49 3.57 5.62 -9.74
CA GLN A 49 4.59 6.51 -9.14
C GLN A 49 4.61 7.89 -9.81
N LYS A 50 4.38 7.93 -11.13
CA LYS A 50 4.29 9.16 -11.92
C LYS A 50 3.05 9.13 -12.79
N GLU A 51 2.34 10.25 -12.83
CA GLU A 51 1.24 10.50 -13.77
C GLU A 51 1.42 11.91 -14.36
N ASN A 52 1.40 12.03 -15.69
CA ASN A 52 1.58 13.30 -16.41
C ASN A 52 2.84 14.09 -15.98
N ASP A 53 3.98 13.40 -15.89
CA ASP A 53 5.28 13.95 -15.44
C ASP A 53 5.32 14.54 -14.02
N ARG A 54 4.26 14.34 -13.22
CA ARG A 54 4.24 14.69 -11.80
C ARG A 54 4.45 13.44 -10.95
N GLU A 55 5.30 13.55 -9.94
CA GLU A 55 5.49 12.51 -8.93
C GLU A 55 4.24 12.43 -8.04
N GLN A 56 3.59 11.27 -8.05
CA GLN A 56 2.37 11.00 -7.29
C GLN A 56 2.64 10.15 -6.05
N CYS A 57 3.68 9.32 -6.10
CA CYS A 57 4.10 8.46 -5.02
C CYS A 57 5.60 8.17 -5.19
N SER A 58 6.40 8.50 -4.17
CA SER A 58 7.81 8.13 -4.13
C SER A 58 7.95 6.62 -3.93
N ASP A 59 9.10 6.07 -4.36
CA ASP A 59 9.38 4.65 -4.19
C ASP A 59 9.74 4.33 -2.74
N TYR A 60 8.72 3.87 -2.00
CA TYR A 60 8.83 3.47 -0.61
C TYR A 60 9.14 1.98 -0.43
N LEU A 61 9.36 1.24 -1.53
CA LEU A 61 9.85 -0.14 -1.51
C LEU A 61 11.37 -0.19 -1.79
N PRO A 62 12.08 -1.17 -1.22
CA PRO A 62 13.48 -1.42 -1.57
C PRO A 62 13.59 -2.13 -2.92
N ASN A 63 14.79 -2.10 -3.50
CA ASN A 63 15.07 -2.93 -4.68
C ASN A 63 15.01 -4.42 -4.29
N GLU A 64 14.50 -5.26 -5.20
CA GLU A 64 14.30 -6.70 -4.93
C GLU A 64 15.58 -7.47 -4.60
N THR A 65 16.73 -6.96 -5.06
CA THR A 65 18.06 -7.53 -4.83
C THR A 65 18.77 -6.90 -3.64
N ALA A 66 18.23 -5.83 -3.06
CA ALA A 66 18.78 -5.19 -1.88
C ALA A 66 18.29 -5.91 -0.62
N GLY A 67 19.13 -5.94 0.42
CA GLY A 67 18.73 -6.38 1.75
C GLY A 67 17.77 -5.38 2.41
N TRP A 68 18.07 -4.99 3.64
CA TRP A 68 17.34 -3.91 4.29
C TRP A 68 17.68 -2.56 3.66
N LYS A 69 16.65 -1.76 3.32
CA LYS A 69 16.76 -0.33 2.99
C LYS A 69 16.23 0.49 4.15
N GLU A 70 16.96 1.55 4.50
CA GLU A 70 16.61 2.44 5.60
C GLU A 70 15.84 3.66 5.07
N TYR A 71 14.77 4.00 5.78
CA TYR A 71 13.97 5.20 5.63
C TYR A 71 13.95 5.90 6.99
N GLY A 72 15.02 6.64 7.28
CA GLY A 72 15.28 7.19 8.61
C GLY A 72 15.37 6.08 9.66
N ALA A 73 14.48 6.09 10.65
CA ALA A 73 14.48 5.08 11.72
C ALA A 73 13.81 3.74 11.34
N VAL A 74 13.14 3.67 10.18
CA VAL A 74 12.49 2.45 9.69
C VAL A 74 13.43 1.73 8.72
N ARG A 75 13.46 0.40 8.78
CA ARG A 75 14.07 -0.44 7.75
C ARG A 75 13.04 -1.32 7.07
N VAL A 76 13.16 -1.51 5.76
CA VAL A 76 12.24 -2.30 4.93
C VAL A 76 13.03 -3.23 4.02
N ARG A 77 12.58 -4.48 3.87
CA ARG A 77 13.14 -5.43 2.90
C ARG A 77 12.03 -6.17 2.17
N ILE A 78 12.29 -6.57 0.93
CA ILE A 78 11.44 -7.50 0.20
C ILE A 78 11.81 -8.93 0.61
N THR A 79 10.82 -9.72 1.03
CA THR A 79 11.00 -11.12 1.42
C THR A 79 10.55 -12.09 0.32
N GLU A 80 9.58 -11.68 -0.51
CA GLU A 80 9.25 -12.35 -1.76
C GLU A 80 9.15 -11.31 -2.87
N PRO A 81 9.90 -11.47 -3.99
CA PRO A 81 9.91 -10.55 -5.12
C PRO A 81 8.52 -10.27 -5.68
N THR A 82 8.41 -9.15 -6.39
CA THR A 82 7.17 -8.72 -7.01
C THR A 82 6.74 -9.74 -8.05
N SER A 83 5.53 -10.25 -7.91
CA SER A 83 4.94 -11.22 -8.84
C SER A 83 3.64 -10.68 -9.41
N GLY A 84 3.46 -10.81 -10.71
CA GLY A 84 2.19 -10.50 -11.37
C GLY A 84 1.13 -11.53 -10.99
N ILE A 85 -0.13 -11.09 -10.87
CA ILE A 85 -1.26 -12.00 -10.66
C ILE A 85 -1.78 -12.45 -12.03
N VAL A 86 -1.62 -13.73 -12.35
CA VAL A 86 -1.92 -14.29 -13.69
C VAL A 86 -3.35 -14.00 -14.15
N THR A 87 -4.31 -14.02 -13.22
CA THR A 87 -5.72 -13.74 -13.51
C THR A 87 -6.05 -12.25 -13.65
N LEU A 88 -5.16 -11.36 -13.18
CA LEU A 88 -5.38 -9.93 -13.10
C LEU A 88 -4.27 -9.13 -13.79
N LYS A 89 -4.57 -8.64 -15.00
CA LYS A 89 -3.67 -7.74 -15.71
C LYS A 89 -3.38 -6.50 -14.85
N LYS A 90 -2.11 -6.07 -14.81
CA LYS A 90 -1.63 -4.87 -14.08
C LYS A 90 -1.77 -4.92 -12.55
N VAL A 91 -2.01 -6.11 -11.98
CA VAL A 91 -1.96 -6.33 -10.53
C VAL A 91 -0.69 -7.08 -10.18
N THR A 92 0.06 -6.54 -9.21
CA THR A 92 1.25 -7.18 -8.66
C THR A 92 1.11 -7.41 -7.16
N ARG A 93 1.87 -8.38 -6.66
CA ARG A 93 1.97 -8.70 -5.24
C ARG A 93 3.43 -8.84 -4.84
N THR A 94 3.80 -8.18 -3.74
CA THR A 94 5.14 -8.23 -3.14
C THR A 94 4.99 -8.52 -1.65
N LYS A 95 5.82 -9.41 -1.09
CA LYS A 95 5.86 -9.59 0.38
C LYS A 95 7.03 -8.83 0.95
N ILE A 96 6.74 -8.07 2.00
CA ILE A 96 7.64 -7.10 2.60
C ILE A 96 7.73 -7.38 4.10
N GLU A 97 8.89 -7.10 4.65
CA GLU A 97 9.09 -7.01 6.09
C GLU A 97 9.59 -5.61 6.41
N ALA A 98 8.88 -4.93 7.32
CA ALA A 98 9.21 -3.60 7.82
C ALA A 98 9.57 -3.71 9.30
N SER A 99 10.55 -2.94 9.75
CA SER A 99 11.00 -2.95 11.14
C SER A 99 11.27 -1.53 11.61
N TYR A 100 10.75 -1.24 12.79
CA TYR A 100 10.89 0.04 13.46
C TYR A 100 10.96 -0.23 14.97
N SER A 101 12.03 0.26 15.61
CA SER A 101 12.37 -0.15 16.98
C SER A 101 12.42 -1.68 17.10
N ASP A 102 11.76 -2.26 18.10
CA ASP A 102 11.73 -3.72 18.33
C ASP A 102 10.54 -4.43 17.64
N LYS A 103 9.76 -3.71 16.82
CA LYS A 103 8.63 -4.29 16.09
C LYS A 103 9.04 -4.66 14.67
N ILE A 104 8.55 -5.82 14.24
CA ILE A 104 8.68 -6.32 12.87
C ILE A 104 7.27 -6.60 12.35
N GLN A 105 6.88 -5.94 11.26
CA GLN A 105 5.61 -6.15 10.59
C GLN A 105 5.83 -6.81 9.24
N LYS A 106 5.10 -7.89 8.98
CA LYS A 106 5.06 -8.55 7.68
C LYS A 106 3.86 -8.03 6.90
N VAL A 107 4.09 -7.55 5.69
CA VAL A 107 3.08 -6.87 4.88
C VAL A 107 3.02 -7.50 3.51
N VAL A 108 1.80 -7.79 3.04
CA VAL A 108 1.53 -8.08 1.63
C VAL A 108 1.18 -6.76 0.95
N HIS A 109 2.03 -6.33 0.03
CA HIS A 109 1.75 -5.17 -0.81
C HIS A 109 1.11 -5.63 -2.10
N ILE A 110 -0.05 -5.05 -2.42
CA ILE A 110 -0.79 -5.27 -3.65
C ILE A 110 -0.80 -3.94 -4.39
N ALA A 111 -0.25 -3.92 -5.60
CA ALA A 111 -0.29 -2.73 -6.45
C ALA A 111 -1.22 -2.98 -7.64
N TYR A 112 -2.12 -2.04 -7.90
CA TYR A 112 -2.96 -2.07 -9.08
C TYR A 112 -2.68 -0.83 -9.94
N ALA A 113 -1.93 -1.02 -11.03
CA ALA A 113 -1.58 0.05 -11.97
C ALA A 113 -2.65 0.29 -13.04
N GLY A 114 -3.77 -0.43 -12.99
CA GLY A 114 -4.84 -0.38 -13.99
C GLY A 114 -5.99 0.58 -13.67
N TRP A 115 -5.96 1.30 -12.55
CA TRP A 115 -7.01 2.26 -12.20
C TRP A 115 -6.70 3.63 -12.82
N PRO A 116 -7.48 4.15 -13.79
CA PRO A 116 -7.26 5.48 -14.35
C PRO A 116 -7.80 6.57 -13.42
N ASP A 117 -7.10 7.71 -13.32
CA ASP A 117 -7.39 8.81 -12.38
C ASP A 117 -8.79 9.45 -12.52
N HIS A 118 -9.51 9.15 -13.61
CA HIS A 118 -10.82 9.72 -13.94
C HIS A 118 -11.86 8.69 -14.44
N PHE A 119 -11.61 7.39 -14.30
CA PHE A 119 -12.54 6.35 -14.78
C PHE A 119 -12.70 5.21 -13.77
N VAL A 120 -13.82 4.50 -13.87
CA VAL A 120 -14.02 3.23 -13.18
C VAL A 120 -12.98 2.20 -13.63
N PRO A 121 -12.57 1.27 -12.75
CA PRO A 121 -11.65 0.20 -13.11
C PRO A 121 -12.19 -0.60 -14.30
N ASP A 122 -11.30 -1.00 -15.22
CA ASP A 122 -11.63 -1.65 -16.50
C ASP A 122 -12.53 -2.90 -16.37
N SER A 123 -12.59 -3.52 -15.18
CA SER A 123 -13.50 -4.62 -14.90
C SER A 123 -13.89 -4.71 -13.42
N ALA A 124 -15.20 -4.80 -13.16
CA ALA A 124 -15.73 -5.14 -11.85
C ALA A 124 -15.24 -6.51 -11.32
N SER A 125 -14.81 -7.43 -12.19
CA SER A 125 -14.18 -8.69 -11.77
C SER A 125 -12.84 -8.44 -11.09
N THR A 126 -12.04 -7.49 -11.59
CA THR A 126 -10.73 -7.14 -11.02
C THR A 126 -10.88 -6.57 -9.61
N CYS A 127 -11.85 -5.68 -9.39
CA CYS A 127 -12.14 -5.17 -8.05
C CYS A 127 -12.53 -6.27 -7.07
N ARG A 128 -13.37 -7.22 -7.49
CA ARG A 128 -13.79 -8.34 -6.64
C ARG A 128 -12.63 -9.27 -6.29
N GLU A 129 -11.73 -9.53 -7.24
CA GLU A 129 -10.55 -10.34 -6.95
C GLU A 129 -9.56 -9.61 -6.04
N ILE A 130 -9.31 -8.31 -6.25
CA ILE A 130 -8.50 -7.49 -5.34
C ILE A 130 -9.11 -7.52 -3.93
N TYR A 131 -10.42 -7.30 -3.80
CA TYR A 131 -11.13 -7.39 -2.53
C TYR A 131 -10.93 -8.77 -1.87
N SER A 132 -11.08 -9.85 -2.62
CA SER A 132 -10.82 -11.21 -2.13
C SER A 132 -9.39 -11.40 -1.63
N MET A 133 -8.40 -10.84 -2.35
CA MET A 133 -7.00 -10.85 -1.92
C MET A 133 -6.79 -10.05 -0.62
N LEU A 134 -7.37 -8.84 -0.50
CA LEU A 134 -7.29 -8.06 0.72
C LEU A 134 -7.88 -8.83 1.91
N HIS A 135 -9.07 -9.40 1.73
CA HIS A 135 -9.75 -10.20 2.76
C HIS A 135 -9.01 -11.48 3.14
N LYS A 136 -8.20 -12.03 2.24
CA LYS A 136 -7.33 -13.16 2.54
C LYS A 136 -6.19 -12.79 3.49
N TYR A 137 -5.67 -11.57 3.42
CA TYR A 137 -4.46 -11.17 4.13
C TYR A 137 -4.69 -10.21 5.31
N TYR A 138 -5.79 -9.45 5.36
CA TYR A 138 -5.97 -8.41 6.38
C TYR A 138 -5.99 -8.96 7.83
N GLY A 139 -6.50 -10.18 8.04
CA GLY A 139 -6.43 -10.84 9.34
C GLY A 139 -7.11 -10.06 10.47
N ARG A 140 -8.21 -9.34 10.17
CA ARG A 140 -8.92 -8.44 11.10
C ARG A 140 -8.08 -7.27 11.63
N LYS A 141 -7.01 -6.92 10.92
CA LYS A 141 -6.22 -5.71 11.11
C LYS A 141 -6.61 -4.65 10.08
N PRO A 142 -6.36 -3.36 10.34
CA PRO A 142 -6.63 -2.29 9.38
C PRO A 142 -5.94 -2.53 8.04
N ILE A 143 -6.67 -2.29 6.95
CA ILE A 143 -6.16 -2.35 5.58
C ILE A 143 -5.75 -0.93 5.17
N ILE A 144 -4.47 -0.72 4.88
CA ILE A 144 -4.04 0.57 4.33
C ILE A 144 -4.33 0.57 2.83
N VAL A 145 -4.98 1.62 2.37
CA VAL A 145 -5.20 1.88 0.94
C VAL A 145 -4.66 3.27 0.64
N HIS A 146 -3.82 3.41 -0.38
CA HIS A 146 -3.31 4.73 -0.76
C HIS A 146 -3.37 4.98 -2.27
N CYS A 147 -3.44 6.26 -2.59
CA CYS A 147 -3.48 6.82 -3.93
C CYS A 147 -2.74 8.18 -3.94
N SER A 148 -2.54 8.78 -5.11
CA SER A 148 -1.97 10.12 -5.32
C SER A 148 -2.44 11.20 -4.33
N ALA A 149 -3.75 11.43 -4.24
CA ALA A 149 -4.33 12.54 -3.48
C ALA A 149 -5.13 12.12 -2.23
N GLY A 150 -5.19 10.83 -1.89
CA GLY A 150 -5.96 10.35 -0.73
C GLY A 150 -7.49 10.53 -0.80
N ILE A 151 -8.07 11.12 -1.86
CA ILE A 151 -9.48 11.55 -1.89
C ILE A 151 -10.24 11.15 -3.18
N GLY A 152 -9.58 11.07 -4.34
CA GLY A 152 -10.28 10.90 -5.64
C GLY A 152 -10.78 9.50 -5.98
N ARG A 153 -10.07 8.44 -5.58
CA ARG A 153 -10.38 7.03 -5.93
C ARG A 153 -11.12 6.26 -4.82
N PHE A 154 -11.60 6.97 -3.80
CA PHE A 154 -12.25 6.42 -2.61
C PHE A 154 -13.78 6.59 -2.60
N TYR A 155 -14.34 7.22 -3.64
CA TYR A 155 -15.78 7.37 -3.88
C TYR A 155 -16.29 6.38 -4.92
#